data_AF-A0A7U3YMK0-F1
#
_entry.id   AF-A0A7U3YMK0-F1
#
_cell.length_a   1.000
_cell.length_b   1.000
_cell.length_c   1.000
_cell.angle_alpha   90.00
_cell.angle_beta   90.00
_cell.angle_gamma   90.00
#
_symmetry.space_group_name_H-M   'P 1'
#
loop_
_entity.id
_entity.type
_entity.pdbx_description
1 polymer ?
#
loop_
_entity_poly.entity_id
_entity_poly.type
_entity_poly.pdbx_seq_one_letter_code
_entity_poly.pdbx_strand_id
1 'polypeptide(L)' 'MRIPVPPKNNPLWADIVTGRKRFVLKSLGAKILLGRLMRSVGTAPTPDNIEHAVEQLHAIYAKNATSPSVQEDIQTIFG' A
#
# COMPACT_ATOMS: atom_id res chain seq x y z
N MET A 1 20.41 -0.27 -3.06
CA MET A 1 20.06 -1.52 -2.34
C MET A 1 18.59 -1.79 -2.60
N ARG A 2 18.17 -3.02 -2.92
CA ARG A 2 16.74 -3.34 -3.10
C ARG A 2 16.15 -3.77 -1.76
N ILE A 3 15.04 -3.18 -1.38
CA ILE A 3 14.32 -3.48 -0.15
C ILE A 3 13.23 -4.50 -0.50
N PRO A 4 13.16 -5.63 0.23
CA PRO A 4 12.08 -6.59 0.03
C PRO A 4 10.73 -5.96 0.39
N VAL A 5 9.68 -6.32 -0.33
CA VAL A 5 8.31 -5.90 0.01
C VAL A 5 7.95 -6.52 1.37
N PRO A 6 7.60 -5.71 2.39
CA PRO A 6 7.26 -6.24 3.71
C PRO A 6 5.98 -7.08 3.68
N PRO A 7 5.85 -8.08 4.56
CA PRO A 7 4.71 -8.99 4.57
C PRO A 7 3.38 -8.25 4.83
N LYS A 8 2.28 -8.82 4.32
CA LYS A 8 0.91 -8.24 4.43
C LYS A 8 0.48 -7.94 5.87
N ASN A 9 0.98 -8.68 6.86
CA ASN A 9 0.66 -8.49 8.27
C ASN A 9 1.41 -7.31 8.92
N ASN A 10 2.29 -6.61 8.19
CA ASN A 10 2.89 -5.38 8.69
C ASN A 10 1.79 -4.31 8.88
N PRO A 11 1.64 -3.73 10.09
CA PRO A 11 0.53 -2.83 10.40
C PRO A 11 0.50 -1.56 9.55
N LEU A 12 1.64 -1.16 8.96
CA LEU A 12 1.70 0.01 8.08
C LEU A 12 0.84 -0.17 6.81
N TRP A 13 0.66 -1.39 6.31
CA TRP A 13 -0.24 -1.62 5.19
C TRP A 13 -1.67 -1.20 5.54
N ALA A 14 -2.15 -1.59 6.72
CA ALA A 14 -3.46 -1.21 7.22
C ALA A 14 -3.54 0.31 7.46
N ASP A 15 -2.51 0.92 8.04
CA ASP A 15 -2.45 2.38 8.27
C ASP A 15 -2.57 3.18 6.97
N ILE A 16 -2.00 2.68 5.89
CA ILE A 16 -2.02 3.34 4.58
C ILE A 16 -3.42 3.23 3.95
N VAL A 17 -3.99 2.01 3.87
CA VAL A 17 -5.31 1.82 3.22
C VAL A 17 -6.46 2.44 4.02
N THR A 18 -6.29 2.62 5.33
CA THR A 18 -7.24 3.36 6.18
C THR A 18 -7.01 4.88 6.18
N GLY A 19 -5.89 5.34 5.60
CA GLY A 19 -5.52 6.75 5.60
C GLY A 19 -5.04 7.30 6.95
N ARG A 20 -4.83 6.44 7.96
CA ARG A 20 -4.21 6.81 9.25
C ARG A 20 -2.81 7.36 9.05
N LYS A 21 -2.07 6.81 8.08
CA LYS A 21 -0.79 7.36 7.60
C LYS A 21 -0.88 7.66 6.12
N ARG A 22 -0.33 8.80 5.73
CA ARG A 22 -0.28 9.25 4.33
C ARG A 22 1.17 9.42 3.92
N PHE A 23 1.51 8.87 2.76
CA PHE A 23 2.82 8.97 2.15
C PHE A 23 2.69 9.53 0.75
N VAL A 24 3.67 10.32 0.33
CA VAL A 24 3.75 10.80 -1.05
C VAL A 24 4.38 9.71 -1.90
N LEU A 25 3.53 8.91 -2.53
CA LEU A 25 3.99 7.84 -3.40
C LEU A 25 4.65 8.40 -4.67
N LYS A 26 5.42 7.58 -5.34
CA LYS A 26 6.13 7.79 -6.60
C LYS A 26 5.51 6.92 -7.68
N SER A 27 5.13 5.68 -7.35
CA SER A 27 4.44 4.78 -8.28
C SER A 27 3.04 5.30 -8.62
N LEU A 28 2.80 5.62 -9.90
CA LEU A 28 1.48 6.06 -10.37
C LEU A 28 0.41 4.98 -10.18
N GLY A 29 0.75 3.72 -10.47
CA GLY A 29 -0.14 2.58 -10.26
C GLY A 29 -0.55 2.42 -8.80
N ALA A 30 0.40 2.60 -7.87
CA ALA A 30 0.11 2.56 -6.44
C ALA A 30 -0.77 3.75 -6.00
N LYS A 31 -0.54 4.97 -6.52
CA LYS A 31 -1.38 6.15 -6.22
C LYS A 31 -2.83 5.95 -6.59
N ILE A 32 -3.07 5.54 -7.84
CA ILE A 32 -4.43 5.38 -8.38
C ILE A 32 -5.15 4.29 -7.59
N LEU A 33 -4.49 3.15 -7.35
CA LEU A 33 -5.05 2.06 -6.57
C LEU A 33 -5.35 2.50 -5.14
N LEU A 34 -4.38 3.12 -4.45
CA LEU A 34 -4.54 3.53 -3.06
C LEU A 34 -5.71 4.50 -2.89
N GLY A 35 -5.87 5.49 -3.79
CA GLY A 35 -7.01 6.40 -3.75
C GLY A 35 -8.36 5.66 -3.83
N ARG A 36 -8.47 4.65 -4.69
CA ARG A 36 -9.66 3.80 -4.79
C ARG A 36 -9.89 2.98 -3.51
N LEU A 37 -8.84 2.37 -2.98
CA LEU A 37 -8.90 1.54 -1.78
C LEU A 37 -9.27 2.34 -0.54
N MET A 38 -8.65 3.50 -0.33
CA MET A 38 -8.97 4.41 0.77
C MET A 38 -10.44 4.86 0.72
N ARG A 39 -10.97 5.12 -0.48
CA ARG A 39 -12.40 5.43 -0.63
C ARG A 39 -13.27 4.23 -0.27
N SER A 40 -12.94 3.03 -0.74
CA SER A 40 -13.66 1.79 -0.40
C SER A 40 -13.70 1.56 1.12
N VAL A 41 -12.53 1.64 1.78
CA VAL A 41 -12.39 1.48 3.23
C VAL A 41 -13.13 2.59 3.98
N GLY A 42 -13.07 3.83 3.50
CA GLY A 42 -13.79 4.96 4.10
C GLY A 42 -15.31 4.79 4.06
N THR A 43 -15.85 4.20 2.99
CA THR A 43 -17.30 3.90 2.89
C THR A 43 -17.72 2.71 3.74
N ALA A 44 -16.84 1.71 3.92
CA ALA A 44 -17.13 0.50 4.68
C ALA A 44 -15.89 0.06 5.49
N PRO A 45 -15.66 0.63 6.69
CA PRO A 45 -14.45 0.40 7.48
C PRO A 45 -14.51 -0.91 8.29
N THR A 46 -14.87 -2.02 7.63
CA THR A 46 -14.91 -3.35 8.26
C THR A 46 -13.53 -4.03 8.19
N PRO A 47 -13.21 -4.96 9.11
CA PRO A 47 -11.95 -5.72 9.08
C PRO A 47 -11.70 -6.39 7.73
N ASP A 48 -12.71 -7.05 7.16
CA ASP A 48 -12.61 -7.75 5.87
C ASP A 48 -12.27 -6.81 4.72
N ASN A 49 -12.86 -5.61 4.68
CA ASN A 49 -12.58 -4.64 3.60
C ASN A 49 -11.17 -4.05 3.73
N ILE A 50 -10.70 -3.84 4.97
CA ILE A 50 -9.32 -3.40 5.23
C ILE A 50 -8.34 -4.49 4.80
N GLU A 51 -8.57 -5.74 5.17
CA GLU A 51 -7.72 -6.87 4.78
C GLU A 51 -7.67 -7.03 3.26
N HIS A 52 -8.82 -6.96 2.60
CA HIS A 52 -8.90 -7.03 1.14
C HIS A 52 -8.18 -5.86 0.45
N ALA A 53 -8.25 -4.65 1.03
CA ALA A 53 -7.49 -3.50 0.55
C ALA A 53 -5.97 -3.68 0.73
N VAL A 54 -5.53 -4.19 1.88
CA VAL A 54 -4.12 -4.53 2.14
C VAL A 54 -3.63 -5.55 1.12
N GLU A 55 -4.40 -6.59 0.84
CA GLU A 55 -4.05 -7.60 -0.15
C GLU A 55 -3.85 -7.00 -1.55
N GLN A 56 -4.78 -6.17 -2.02
CA GLN A 56 -4.68 -5.54 -3.33
C GLN A 56 -3.47 -4.60 -3.43
N LEU A 57 -3.25 -3.76 -2.41
CA LEU A 57 -2.13 -2.83 -2.38
C LEU A 57 -0.81 -3.61 -2.40
N HIS A 58 -0.64 -4.56 -1.48
CA HIS A 58 0.55 -5.41 -1.40
C HIS A 58 0.80 -6.15 -2.72
N ALA A 59 -0.24 -6.69 -3.37
CA ALA A 59 -0.09 -7.39 -4.65
C ALA A 59 0.51 -6.51 -5.75
N ILE A 60 0.16 -5.22 -5.80
CA ILE A 60 0.76 -4.28 -6.76
C ILE A 60 2.22 -4.00 -6.44
N TYR A 61 2.57 -3.84 -5.17
CA TYR A 61 3.97 -3.70 -4.75
C TYR A 61 4.79 -4.95 -5.07
N ALA A 62 4.28 -6.15 -4.76
CA ALA A 62 4.94 -7.43 -5.04
C ALA A 62 5.13 -7.66 -6.54
N LYS A 63 4.09 -7.43 -7.36
CA LYS A 63 4.17 -7.59 -8.83
C LYS A 63 5.17 -6.62 -9.47
N ASN A 64 5.39 -5.46 -8.88
CA ASN A 64 6.25 -4.40 -9.42
C ASN A 64 7.52 -4.19 -8.57
N ALA A 65 7.94 -5.18 -7.78
CA ALA A 65 9.03 -5.03 -6.82
C ALA A 65 10.37 -4.61 -7.45
N THR A 66 10.56 -4.82 -8.75
CA THR A 66 11.76 -4.41 -9.49
C THR A 66 11.72 -2.96 -10.00
N SER A 67 10.56 -2.29 -9.94
CA SER A 67 10.39 -0.91 -10.40
C SER A 67 11.07 0.08 -9.44
N PRO A 68 11.87 1.05 -9.93
CA PRO A 68 12.50 2.07 -9.09
C PRO A 68 11.49 2.87 -8.25
N SER A 69 10.37 3.28 -8.87
CA SER A 69 9.32 4.02 -8.17
C SER A 69 8.67 3.23 -7.02
N VAL A 70 8.57 1.91 -7.16
CA VAL A 70 8.05 1.03 -6.11
C VAL A 70 9.07 0.84 -5.00
N GLN A 71 10.35 0.77 -5.33
CA GLN A 71 11.42 0.72 -4.33
C GLN A 71 11.52 2.01 -3.52
N GLU A 72 11.38 3.17 -4.16
CA GLU A 72 11.29 4.47 -3.46
C GLU A 72 10.08 4.53 -2.53
N ASP A 73 8.94 4.02 -2.97
CA ASP A 73 7.75 3.93 -2.13
C ASP A 73 7.95 3.01 -0.93
N ILE A 74 8.53 1.81 -1.13
CA ILE A 74 8.82 0.88 -0.03
C ILE A 74 9.79 1.52 0.97
N GLN A 75 10.85 2.20 0.50
CA GLN A 75 11.77 2.93 1.38
C GLN A 75 11.06 4.06 2.15
N THR A 76 10.16 4.79 1.49
CA THR A 76 9.42 5.92 2.11
C THR A 76 8.44 5.43 3.17
N ILE A 77 7.83 4.27 2.96
CA ILE A 77 6.80 3.72 3.84
C ILE A 77 7.42 2.92 5.00
N PHE A 78 8.43 2.11 4.73
CA PHE A 78 8.89 1.04 5.63
C PHE A 78 10.37 1.12 6.03
N GLY A 79 11.13 2.07 5.48
CA GLY A 79 12.54 2.22 5.79
C GLY A 79 12.85 3.37 6.74
#